data_AF-A0A482XTF2-F1
#
_entry.id   AF-A0A482XTF2-F1
#
_cell.length_a   1.000
_cell.length_b   1.000
_cell.length_c   1.000
_cell.angle_alpha   90.00
_cell.angle_beta   90.00
_cell.angle_gamma   90.00
#
_symmetry.space_group_name_H-M   'P 1'
#
loop_
_entity.id
_entity.type
_entity.pdbx_description
1 polymer ?
#
loop_
_entity_poly.entity_id
_entity_poly.type
_entity_poly.pdbx_seq_one_letter_code
_entity_poly.pdbx_strand_id
1 'polypeptide(L)'
;MANRQRGNKTQIEGLLSILYFGAGLAGFAHCTVVTIVWRYWKDVLNTCMNNVQCNNCILYATTLSRTVSGSDTALCKYVAFVPVPIVVWAVIIGSYHGYRACHVGRRKHSAQRRQSATFGSGVNRLPSKRHNSLCYSSLFLIAVIISIISIAISIAVTHGYYSTCASYKNTVVKYLSASGNLAAMVQERMTCGTVYDFLDYIQPDPDYLEIKLRRGTYIINTGLLLQLAIFSSWLSVLAWVVIAVLNAIVGFTS
;
A
#
# COMPACT_ATOMS: atom_id res chain seq x y z
N MET A 1 24.08 17.08 29.50
CA MET A 1 23.93 15.93 28.57
C MET A 1 22.57 15.23 28.66
N ALA A 2 22.00 14.99 29.84
CA ALA A 2 20.71 14.30 30.01
C ALA A 2 19.47 14.98 29.33
N ASN A 3 19.42 16.32 29.24
CA ASN A 3 18.34 17.03 28.54
C ASN A 3 18.39 16.83 27.00
N ARG A 4 19.58 16.69 26.42
CA ARG A 4 19.77 16.50 24.96
C ARG A 4 19.35 15.09 24.52
N GLN A 5 19.71 14.06 25.29
CA GLN A 5 19.22 12.69 25.05
C GLN A 5 17.70 12.55 25.23
N ARG A 6 17.08 13.40 26.07
CA ARG A 6 15.65 13.35 26.35
C ARG A 6 14.80 13.95 25.24
N GLY A 7 15.23 15.09 24.66
CA GLY A 7 14.55 15.71 23.50
C GLY A 7 14.53 14.78 22.28
N ASN A 8 15.65 14.11 22.01
CA ASN A 8 15.77 13.16 20.89
C ASN A 8 14.79 11.99 21.02
N LYS A 9 14.57 11.45 22.23
CA LYS A 9 13.66 10.31 22.41
C LYS A 9 12.20 10.68 22.13
N THR A 10 11.71 11.81 22.64
CA THR A 10 10.34 12.26 22.35
C THR A 10 10.13 12.61 20.88
N GLN A 11 11.15 13.14 20.20
CA GLN A 11 11.11 13.40 18.77
C GLN A 11 11.01 12.11 17.96
N ILE A 12 11.76 11.06 18.33
CA ILE A 12 11.69 9.75 17.67
C ILE A 12 10.29 9.12 17.85
N GLU A 13 9.69 9.17 19.04
CA GLU A 13 8.32 8.65 19.25
C GLU A 13 7.28 9.42 18.41
N GLY A 14 7.42 10.74 18.31
CA GLY A 14 6.54 11.56 17.48
C GLY A 14 6.69 11.24 15.99
N LEU A 15 7.93 11.10 15.52
CA LEU A 15 8.23 10.70 14.15
C LEU A 15 7.69 9.31 13.82
N LEU A 16 7.90 8.33 14.70
CA LEU A 16 7.33 6.99 14.55
C LEU A 16 5.81 7.03 14.43
N SER A 17 5.12 7.81 15.27
CA SER A 17 3.66 7.98 15.19
C SER A 17 3.21 8.51 13.82
N ILE A 18 3.86 9.58 13.33
CA ILE A 18 3.57 10.17 12.01
C ILE A 18 3.80 9.14 10.90
N LEU A 19 4.91 8.40 10.94
CA LEU A 19 5.23 7.40 9.93
C LEU A 19 4.24 6.23 9.92
N TYR A 20 3.83 5.72 11.08
CA TYR A 20 2.82 4.66 11.18
C TYR A 20 1.46 5.12 10.62
N PHE A 21 1.00 6.33 10.98
CA PHE A 21 -0.25 6.86 10.40
C PHE A 21 -0.13 7.13 8.89
N GLY A 22 1.01 7.66 8.43
CA GLY A 22 1.29 7.86 7.01
C GLY A 22 1.28 6.54 6.22
N ALA A 23 1.92 5.50 6.74
CA ALA A 23 1.91 4.16 6.16
C ALA A 23 0.50 3.56 6.15
N GLY A 24 -0.27 3.74 7.23
CA GLY A 24 -1.66 3.30 7.32
C GLY A 24 -2.56 3.99 6.29
N LEU A 25 -2.43 5.31 6.13
CA LEU A 25 -3.19 6.08 5.14
C LEU A 25 -2.83 5.67 3.71
N ALA A 26 -1.54 5.53 3.40
CA ALA A 26 -1.07 5.08 2.10
C ALA A 26 -1.56 3.65 1.78
N GLY A 27 -1.48 2.73 2.75
CA GLY A 27 -2.01 1.38 2.62
C GLY A 27 -3.52 1.34 2.44
N PHE A 28 -4.26 2.18 3.16
CA PHE A 28 -5.72 2.29 3.02
C PHE A 28 -6.13 2.83 1.64
N ALA A 29 -5.45 3.86 1.16
CA ALA A 29 -5.66 4.41 -0.18
C ALA A 29 -5.39 3.33 -1.24
N HIS A 30 -4.28 2.59 -1.14
CA HIS A 30 -3.97 1.47 -2.02
C HIS A 30 -5.10 0.41 -2.03
N CYS A 31 -5.49 -0.10 -0.85
CA CYS A 31 -6.53 -1.13 -0.74
C CYS A 31 -7.84 -0.67 -1.40
N THR A 32 -8.26 0.55 -1.10
CA THR A 32 -9.51 1.13 -1.58
C THR A 32 -9.50 1.25 -3.09
N VAL A 33 -8.43 1.84 -3.65
CA VAL A 33 -8.32 2.09 -5.08
C VAL A 33 -8.21 0.80 -5.88
N VAL A 34 -7.39 -0.15 -5.44
CA VAL A 34 -7.29 -1.48 -6.08
C VAL A 34 -8.63 -2.21 -6.01
N THR A 35 -9.34 -2.14 -4.88
CA THR A 35 -10.65 -2.77 -4.73
C THR A 35 -11.68 -2.16 -5.67
N ILE A 36 -11.71 -0.82 -5.81
CA ILE A 36 -12.61 -0.13 -6.74
C ILE A 36 -12.36 -0.60 -8.16
N VAL A 37 -11.10 -0.57 -8.61
CA VAL A 37 -10.74 -0.97 -9.97
C VAL A 37 -11.06 -2.45 -10.22
N TRP A 38 -10.70 -3.34 -9.30
CA TRP A 38 -11.02 -4.76 -9.45
C TRP A 38 -12.54 -4.99 -9.48
N ARG A 39 -13.30 -4.37 -8.59
CA ARG A 39 -14.77 -4.51 -8.55
C ARG A 39 -15.43 -3.99 -9.81
N TYR A 40 -14.92 -2.92 -10.40
CA TYR A 40 -15.42 -2.36 -11.65
C TYR A 40 -15.19 -3.30 -12.84
N TRP A 41 -14.03 -3.95 -12.92
CA TRP A 41 -13.67 -4.80 -14.05
C TRP A 41 -14.03 -6.28 -13.89
N LYS A 42 -14.31 -6.76 -12.67
CA LYS A 42 -14.44 -8.20 -12.39
C LYS A 42 -15.51 -8.89 -13.23
N ASP A 43 -16.64 -8.24 -13.48
CA ASP A 43 -17.78 -8.90 -14.14
C ASP A 43 -17.59 -8.94 -15.66
N VAL A 44 -16.85 -7.97 -16.21
CA VAL A 44 -16.56 -7.85 -17.65
C VAL A 44 -15.41 -8.77 -18.05
N LEU A 45 -14.39 -8.86 -17.21
CA LEU A 45 -13.23 -9.70 -17.45
C LEU A 45 -13.45 -11.17 -17.10
N ASN A 46 -14.65 -11.52 -16.59
CA ASN A 46 -14.99 -12.81 -16.02
C ASN A 46 -14.99 -13.93 -17.08
N THR A 47 -13.85 -14.54 -17.32
CA THR A 47 -13.75 -15.73 -18.18
C THR A 47 -13.48 -16.96 -17.32
N CYS A 48 -14.45 -17.87 -17.27
CA CYS A 48 -14.33 -19.13 -16.53
C CYS A 48 -14.07 -20.27 -17.53
N MET A 49 -12.91 -20.92 -17.42
CA MET A 49 -12.66 -22.20 -18.08
C MET A 49 -13.01 -23.31 -17.09
N ASN A 50 -13.96 -24.17 -17.44
CA ASN A 50 -14.35 -25.37 -16.67
C ASN A 50 -15.01 -25.12 -15.29
N ASN A 51 -15.75 -24.02 -15.11
CA ASN A 51 -16.67 -23.75 -13.97
C ASN A 51 -16.10 -23.75 -12.54
N VAL A 52 -14.79 -23.87 -12.31
CA VAL A 52 -14.21 -23.91 -10.95
C VAL A 52 -13.32 -22.69 -10.63
N GLN A 53 -12.65 -22.12 -11.64
CA GLN A 53 -11.78 -20.95 -11.46
C GLN A 53 -12.11 -19.92 -12.53
N CYS A 54 -12.64 -18.79 -12.07
CA CYS A 54 -12.95 -17.67 -12.93
C CYS A 54 -11.82 -16.63 -12.86
N ASN A 55 -11.33 -16.25 -14.02
CA ASN A 55 -10.33 -15.21 -14.14
C ASN A 55 -11.05 -13.87 -14.30
N ASN A 56 -10.88 -12.97 -13.34
CA ASN A 56 -11.56 -11.66 -13.34
C ASN A 56 -10.67 -10.53 -12.80
N CYS A 57 -9.38 -10.80 -12.61
CA CYS A 57 -8.44 -9.78 -12.15
C CYS A 57 -7.92 -8.99 -13.36
N ILE A 58 -7.98 -7.66 -13.30
CA ILE A 58 -7.45 -6.79 -14.35
C ILE A 58 -5.92 -6.78 -14.43
N LEU A 59 -5.25 -7.03 -13.30
CA LEU A 59 -3.79 -7.12 -13.28
C LEU A 59 -3.38 -8.41 -14.00
N TYR A 60 -2.33 -8.36 -14.82
CA TYR A 60 -1.89 -9.50 -15.66
C TYR A 60 -2.98 -10.05 -16.58
N ALA A 61 -3.96 -9.23 -16.99
CA ALA A 61 -4.93 -9.63 -17.98
C ALA A 61 -4.20 -9.98 -19.30
N THR A 62 -4.65 -11.08 -19.91
CA THR A 62 -4.06 -11.64 -21.11
C THR A 62 -5.07 -11.64 -22.25
N THR A 63 -4.59 -11.79 -23.47
CA THR A 63 -5.42 -11.66 -24.67
C THR A 63 -5.51 -13.00 -25.37
N LEU A 64 -6.70 -13.59 -25.41
CA LEU A 64 -6.94 -14.87 -26.06
C LEU A 64 -7.74 -14.63 -27.34
N SER A 65 -7.09 -14.82 -28.49
CA SER A 65 -7.71 -14.91 -29.83
C SER A 65 -8.60 -13.75 -30.33
N ARG A 66 -8.78 -12.69 -29.53
CA ARG A 66 -9.30 -11.32 -29.79
C ARG A 66 -9.93 -10.72 -28.52
N THR A 67 -10.33 -11.54 -27.55
CA THR A 67 -10.89 -11.08 -26.28
C THR A 67 -9.81 -10.93 -25.21
N VAL A 68 -9.89 -9.88 -24.40
CA VAL A 68 -9.04 -9.71 -23.21
C VAL A 68 -9.72 -10.48 -22.06
N SER A 69 -9.00 -11.46 -21.53
CA SER A 69 -9.39 -12.25 -20.36
C SER A 69 -8.68 -11.72 -19.12
N GLY A 70 -9.39 -11.69 -17.99
CA GLY A 70 -8.75 -11.42 -16.70
C GLY A 70 -7.68 -12.46 -16.36
N SER A 71 -6.91 -12.19 -15.31
CA SER A 71 -6.05 -13.18 -14.65
C SER A 71 -6.74 -13.77 -13.42
N ASP A 72 -6.04 -14.65 -12.71
CA ASP A 72 -6.52 -15.31 -11.50
C ASP A 72 -7.03 -14.28 -10.47
N THR A 73 -8.26 -14.50 -10.01
CA THR A 73 -8.91 -13.73 -8.95
C THR A 73 -8.07 -13.65 -7.67
N ALA A 74 -7.30 -14.70 -7.36
CA ALA A 74 -6.46 -14.75 -6.18
C ALA A 74 -5.44 -13.61 -6.13
N LEU A 75 -4.94 -13.17 -7.29
CA LEU A 75 -3.98 -12.08 -7.37
C LEU A 75 -4.59 -10.74 -6.95
N CYS A 76 -5.76 -10.38 -7.50
CA CYS A 76 -6.44 -9.14 -7.12
C CYS A 76 -6.88 -9.16 -5.65
N LYS A 77 -7.30 -10.32 -5.12
CA LYS A 77 -7.56 -10.49 -3.68
C LYS A 77 -6.30 -10.28 -2.85
N TYR A 78 -5.17 -10.84 -3.28
CA TYR A 78 -3.88 -10.70 -2.61
C TYR A 78 -3.48 -9.23 -2.48
N VAL A 79 -3.44 -8.49 -3.60
CA VAL A 79 -3.05 -7.07 -3.59
C VAL A 79 -4.08 -6.17 -2.86
N ALA A 80 -5.37 -6.51 -2.91
CA ALA A 80 -6.42 -5.72 -2.28
C ALA A 80 -6.53 -5.93 -0.75
N PHE A 81 -6.40 -7.18 -0.28
CA PHE A 81 -6.77 -7.53 1.09
C PHE A 81 -5.59 -7.83 2.02
N VAL A 82 -4.44 -8.27 1.52
CA VAL A 82 -3.25 -8.46 2.38
C VAL A 82 -2.79 -7.17 3.07
N PRO A 83 -2.87 -5.97 2.46
CA PRO A 83 -2.52 -4.74 3.17
C PRO A 83 -3.51 -4.33 4.28
N VAL A 84 -4.73 -4.89 4.34
CA VAL A 84 -5.73 -4.54 5.37
C VAL A 84 -5.22 -4.79 6.81
N PRO A 85 -4.74 -5.99 7.18
CA PRO A 85 -4.17 -6.21 8.51
C PRO A 85 -2.94 -5.33 8.78
N ILE A 86 -2.16 -4.99 7.74
CA ILE A 86 -1.02 -4.07 7.87
C ILE A 86 -1.49 -2.66 8.23
N VAL A 87 -2.57 -2.17 7.61
CA VAL A 87 -3.19 -0.87 7.93
C VAL A 87 -3.70 -0.85 9.37
N VAL A 88 -4.42 -1.90 9.79
CA VAL A 88 -4.92 -2.00 11.18
C VAL A 88 -3.76 -1.97 12.17
N TRP A 89 -2.70 -2.74 11.91
CA TRP A 89 -1.50 -2.75 12.72
C TRP A 89 -0.82 -1.37 12.80
N ALA A 90 -0.72 -0.66 11.67
CA ALA A 90 -0.15 0.67 11.61
C ALA A 90 -0.92 1.67 12.48
N VAL A 91 -2.26 1.63 12.46
CA VAL A 91 -3.11 2.51 13.29
C VAL A 91 -2.92 2.22 14.79
N ILE A 92 -2.88 0.95 15.19
CA ILE A 92 -2.71 0.55 16.59
C ILE A 92 -1.35 1.04 17.12
N ILE A 93 -0.27 0.75 16.40
CA ILE A 93 1.08 1.12 16.83
C ILE A 93 1.33 2.62 16.70
N GLY A 94 0.79 3.28 15.67
CA GLY A 94 0.82 4.73 15.52
C GLY A 94 0.15 5.46 16.68
N SER A 95 -1.00 4.94 17.14
CA SER A 95 -1.71 5.45 18.32
C SER A 95 -0.90 5.25 19.60
N TYR A 96 -0.24 4.09 19.76
CA TYR A 96 0.63 3.82 20.90
C TYR A 96 1.82 4.80 20.98
N HIS A 97 2.54 5.01 19.88
CA HIS A 97 3.65 5.97 19.84
C HIS A 97 3.16 7.42 20.03
N GLY A 98 2.02 7.78 19.46
CA GLY A 98 1.39 9.10 19.64
C GLY A 98 1.03 9.37 21.10
N TYR A 99 0.39 8.40 21.77
CA TYR A 99 0.10 8.48 23.20
C TYR A 99 1.38 8.67 24.03
N ARG A 100 2.44 7.92 23.73
CA ARG A 100 3.72 8.04 24.44
C ARG A 100 4.42 9.38 24.20
N ALA A 101 4.39 9.91 22.98
CA ALA A 101 4.93 11.22 22.66
C ALA A 101 4.22 12.33 23.45
N CYS A 102 2.88 12.28 23.51
CA CYS A 102 2.07 13.30 24.17
C CYS A 102 2.05 13.20 25.71
N HIS A 103 1.78 12.01 26.27
CA HIS A 103 1.48 11.88 27.71
C HIS A 103 2.72 11.62 28.58
N VAL A 104 3.66 10.79 28.12
CA VAL A 104 4.88 10.46 28.90
C VAL A 104 5.86 11.64 28.89
N GLY A 105 5.90 12.40 27.79
CA GLY A 105 6.64 13.66 27.71
C GLY A 105 6.12 14.71 28.70
N ARG A 106 4.79 14.93 28.73
CA ARG A 106 4.15 15.94 29.60
C ARG A 106 4.26 15.61 31.10
N ARG A 107 3.98 14.37 31.52
CA ARG A 107 4.06 13.98 32.96
C ARG A 107 5.46 14.15 33.54
N LYS A 108 6.51 13.86 32.77
CA LYS A 108 7.91 14.02 33.23
C LYS A 108 8.34 15.48 33.31
N HIS A 109 7.84 16.34 32.42
CA HIS A 109 8.11 17.78 32.47
C HIS A 109 7.48 18.44 33.71
N SER A 110 6.26 18.03 34.06
CA SER A 110 5.58 18.49 35.29
C SER A 110 6.24 17.95 36.57
N ALA A 111 6.69 16.69 36.58
CA ALA A 111 7.40 16.09 37.72
C ALA A 111 8.79 16.71 37.95
N GLN A 112 9.54 16.98 36.88
CA GLN A 112 10.85 17.63 36.99
C GLN A 112 10.71 19.09 37.45
N ARG A 113 9.71 19.83 36.98
CA ARG A 113 9.43 21.20 37.45
C ARG A 113 9.05 21.23 38.94
N ARG A 114 8.37 20.19 39.46
CA ARG A 114 8.09 20.03 40.90
C ARG A 114 9.33 19.65 41.70
N GLN A 115 10.19 18.78 41.18
CA GLN A 115 11.45 18.40 41.84
C GLN A 115 12.47 19.55 41.89
N SER A 116 12.53 20.41 40.87
CA SER A 116 13.37 21.62 40.90
C SER A 116 12.92 22.64 41.96
N ALA A 117 11.67 22.57 42.42
CA ALA A 117 11.15 23.39 43.51
C ALA A 117 11.34 22.76 44.91
N THR A 118 11.80 21.52 44.99
CA THR A 118 11.97 20.79 46.27
C THR A 118 13.36 20.17 46.32
N PHE A 119 14.34 20.95 46.80
CA PHE A 119 15.66 20.42 47.13
C PHE A 119 15.53 19.54 48.39
N GLY A 120 15.83 18.25 48.28
CA GLY A 120 15.95 17.37 49.45
C GLY A 120 15.68 15.91 49.14
N SER A 121 16.63 15.05 49.52
CA SER A 121 16.60 13.58 49.55
C SER A 121 16.70 12.82 48.22
N GLY A 122 17.92 12.34 47.98
CA GLY A 122 18.26 11.41 46.91
C GLY A 122 17.65 10.04 47.17
N VAL A 123 16.80 9.59 46.25
CA VAL A 123 16.41 8.19 46.13
C VAL A 123 16.89 7.71 44.76
N ASN A 124 17.97 6.93 44.77
CA ASN A 124 18.50 6.24 43.60
C ASN A 124 17.46 5.23 43.09
N ARG A 125 16.60 5.65 42.15
CA ARG A 125 15.75 4.73 41.40
C ARG A 125 16.65 3.96 40.42
N LEU A 126 16.84 2.67 40.68
CA LEU A 126 17.46 1.75 39.72
C LEU A 126 16.79 1.90 38.34
N PRO A 127 17.57 1.95 37.24
CA PRO A 127 16.99 2.04 35.91
C PRO A 127 16.39 0.68 35.55
N SER A 128 15.06 0.59 35.55
CA SER A 128 14.34 -0.47 34.82
C SER A 128 14.61 -0.27 33.31
N LYS A 129 15.78 -0.71 32.86
CA LYS A 129 16.29 -0.52 31.50
C LYS A 129 15.96 -1.71 30.59
N ARG A 130 15.70 -2.89 31.16
CA ARG A 130 15.59 -4.17 30.43
C ARG A 130 14.27 -4.39 29.69
N HIS A 131 13.15 -3.88 30.20
CA HIS A 131 11.83 -4.21 29.64
C HIS A 131 11.47 -3.44 28.35
N ASN A 132 12.11 -2.29 28.11
CA ASN A 132 11.81 -1.49 26.91
C ASN A 132 12.54 -1.98 25.66
N SER A 133 13.76 -2.52 25.77
CA SER A 133 14.59 -2.94 24.61
C SER A 133 13.98 -4.11 23.84
N LEU A 134 13.44 -5.11 24.55
CA LEU A 134 12.80 -6.29 23.94
C LEU A 134 11.59 -5.93 23.06
N CYS A 135 10.83 -4.89 23.44
CA CYS A 135 9.66 -4.44 22.68
C CYS A 135 10.06 -3.83 21.32
N TYR A 136 11.13 -3.03 21.24
CA TYR A 136 11.59 -2.45 19.97
C TYR A 136 12.24 -3.48 19.04
N SER A 137 12.91 -4.49 19.59
CA SER A 137 13.45 -5.60 18.80
C SER A 137 12.34 -6.38 18.08
N SER A 138 11.23 -6.70 18.78
CA SER A 138 10.07 -7.33 18.15
C SER A 138 9.40 -6.43 17.11
N LEU A 139 9.25 -5.12 17.39
CA LEU A 139 8.69 -4.16 16.43
C LEU A 139 9.57 -4.01 15.17
N PHE A 140 10.89 -4.10 15.32
CA PHE A 140 11.80 -4.14 14.18
C PHE A 140 11.57 -5.37 13.30
N LEU A 141 11.53 -6.58 13.89
CA LEU A 141 11.30 -7.82 13.13
C LEU A 141 9.95 -7.78 12.39
N ILE A 142 8.89 -7.32 13.05
CA ILE A 142 7.57 -7.17 12.43
C ILE A 142 7.63 -6.15 11.29
N ALA A 143 8.29 -5.00 11.49
CA ALA A 143 8.42 -3.99 10.44
C ALA A 143 9.21 -4.49 9.22
N VAL A 144 10.23 -5.34 9.41
CA VAL A 144 10.97 -5.98 8.31
C VAL A 144 10.06 -6.92 7.52
N ILE A 145 9.31 -7.80 8.20
CA ILE A 145 8.37 -8.72 7.55
C ILE A 145 7.32 -7.94 6.75
N ILE A 146 6.72 -6.91 7.36
CA ILE A 146 5.74 -6.05 6.68
C ILE A 146 6.37 -5.33 5.47
N SER A 147 7.62 -4.89 5.58
CA SER A 147 8.33 -4.25 4.45
C SER A 147 8.48 -5.22 3.28
N ILE A 148 8.88 -6.47 3.53
CA ILE A 148 9.03 -7.50 2.50
C ILE A 148 7.69 -7.78 1.82
N ILE A 149 6.61 -7.94 2.61
CA ILE A 149 5.26 -8.15 2.09
C ILE A 149 4.81 -6.95 1.24
N SER A 150 5.05 -5.73 1.72
CA SER A 150 4.67 -4.49 1.01
C SER A 150 5.44 -4.32 -0.30
N ILE A 151 6.71 -4.74 -0.34
CA ILE A 151 7.52 -4.77 -1.56
C ILE A 151 6.92 -5.77 -2.55
N ALA A 152 6.59 -6.98 -2.10
CA ALA A 152 5.97 -7.99 -2.97
C ALA A 152 4.65 -7.50 -3.57
N ILE A 153 3.78 -6.86 -2.76
CA ILE A 153 2.53 -6.25 -3.23
C ILE A 153 2.81 -5.13 -4.23
N SER A 154 3.77 -4.24 -3.95
CA SER A 154 4.12 -3.11 -4.82
C SER A 154 4.68 -3.58 -6.16
N ILE A 155 5.50 -4.62 -6.17
CA ILE A 155 5.99 -5.25 -7.40
C ILE A 155 4.83 -5.89 -8.16
N ALA A 156 3.98 -6.65 -7.47
CA ALA A 156 2.85 -7.34 -8.10
C ALA A 156 1.89 -6.36 -8.80
N VAL A 157 1.50 -5.25 -8.15
CA VAL A 157 0.64 -4.24 -8.75
C VAL A 157 1.34 -3.47 -9.88
N THR A 158 2.61 -3.09 -9.70
CA THR A 158 3.37 -2.34 -10.71
C THR A 158 3.59 -3.17 -11.97
N HIS A 159 4.08 -4.39 -11.80
CA HIS A 159 4.34 -5.29 -12.92
C HIS A 159 3.02 -5.74 -13.58
N GLY A 160 1.97 -6.00 -12.80
CA GLY A 160 0.64 -6.32 -13.32
C GLY A 160 0.05 -5.20 -14.18
N TYR A 161 0.24 -3.93 -13.75
CA TYR A 161 -0.18 -2.76 -14.52
C TYR A 161 0.49 -2.69 -15.90
N TYR A 162 1.82 -2.86 -15.95
CA TYR A 162 2.58 -2.84 -17.20
C TYR A 162 2.33 -4.07 -18.08
N SER A 163 2.19 -5.25 -17.46
CA SER A 163 1.92 -6.51 -18.16
C SER A 163 0.57 -6.46 -18.89
N THR A 164 -0.50 -6.06 -18.19
CA THR A 164 -1.81 -5.88 -18.81
C THR A 164 -1.78 -4.82 -19.91
N CYS A 165 -1.11 -3.69 -19.67
CA CYS A 165 -0.94 -2.64 -20.68
C CYS A 165 -0.25 -3.17 -21.95
N ALA A 166 0.80 -3.97 -21.82
CA ALA A 166 1.51 -4.56 -22.95
C ALA A 166 0.64 -5.57 -23.72
N SER A 167 -0.04 -6.48 -23.01
CA SER A 167 -1.02 -7.40 -23.58
C SER A 167 -2.07 -6.63 -24.38
N TYR A 168 -2.58 -5.55 -23.82
CA TYR A 168 -3.63 -4.77 -24.43
C TYR A 168 -3.17 -4.01 -25.67
N LYS A 169 -2.00 -3.36 -25.64
CA LYS A 169 -1.39 -2.74 -26.82
C LYS A 169 -1.27 -3.72 -27.98
N ASN A 170 -0.84 -4.95 -27.69
CA ASN A 170 -0.74 -6.00 -28.69
C ASN A 170 -2.10 -6.38 -29.29
N THR A 171 -3.17 -6.34 -28.50
CA THR A 171 -4.53 -6.55 -28.99
C THR A 171 -5.03 -5.41 -29.84
N VAL A 172 -4.78 -4.16 -29.45
CA VAL A 172 -5.16 -2.99 -30.26
C VAL A 172 -4.47 -3.01 -31.63
N VAL A 173 -3.17 -3.34 -31.67
CA VAL A 173 -2.44 -3.49 -32.94
C VAL A 173 -3.10 -4.54 -33.84
N LYS A 174 -3.50 -5.68 -33.28
CA LYS A 174 -4.21 -6.74 -34.01
C LYS A 174 -5.59 -6.29 -34.50
N TYR A 175 -6.35 -5.59 -33.67
CA TYR A 175 -7.68 -5.08 -34.04
C TYR A 175 -7.64 -4.06 -35.17
N LEU A 176 -6.67 -3.15 -35.13
CA LEU A 176 -6.48 -2.13 -36.16
C LEU A 176 -5.83 -2.68 -37.44
N SER A 177 -5.44 -3.97 -37.46
CA SER A 177 -4.56 -4.54 -38.49
C SER A 177 -3.35 -3.63 -38.75
N ALA A 178 -2.86 -2.99 -37.70
CA ALA A 178 -1.85 -1.94 -37.80
C ALA A 178 -0.50 -2.57 -38.15
N SER A 179 0.18 -2.00 -39.14
CA SER A 179 1.52 -2.40 -39.56
C SER A 179 2.44 -1.18 -39.69
N GLY A 180 3.75 -1.41 -39.69
CA GLY A 180 4.76 -0.34 -39.80
C GLY A 180 4.61 0.76 -38.74
N ASN A 181 4.59 2.02 -39.19
CA ASN A 181 4.57 3.19 -38.31
C ASN A 181 3.32 3.26 -37.40
N LEU A 182 2.18 2.69 -37.83
CA LEU A 182 0.97 2.68 -37.02
C LEU A 182 1.10 1.71 -35.82
N ALA A 183 1.73 0.55 -36.04
CA ALA A 183 2.02 -0.39 -34.94
C ALA A 183 3.04 0.20 -33.96
N ALA A 184 4.09 0.86 -34.47
CA ALA A 184 5.09 1.54 -33.65
C ALA A 184 4.45 2.68 -32.81
N MET A 185 3.52 3.45 -33.37
CA MET A 185 2.80 4.49 -32.63
C MET A 185 2.04 3.90 -31.42
N VAL A 186 1.28 2.82 -31.62
CA VAL A 186 0.49 2.19 -30.54
C VAL A 186 1.40 1.56 -29.49
N GLN A 187 2.46 0.87 -29.90
CA GLN A 187 3.34 0.16 -28.96
C GLN A 187 4.26 1.13 -28.20
N GLU A 188 4.86 2.10 -28.88
CA GLU A 188 5.92 2.95 -28.31
C GLU A 188 5.41 4.27 -27.74
N ARG A 189 4.38 4.89 -28.34
CA ARG A 189 3.93 6.24 -27.96
C ARG A 189 2.71 6.26 -27.05
N MET A 190 1.87 5.24 -27.09
CA MET A 190 0.69 5.18 -26.23
C MET A 190 1.11 4.89 -24.79
N THR A 191 0.83 5.79 -23.85
CA THR A 191 1.16 5.53 -22.44
C THR A 191 0.20 4.50 -21.85
N CYS A 192 0.62 3.77 -20.82
CA CYS A 192 -0.27 2.83 -20.16
C CYS A 192 -1.48 3.51 -19.53
N GLY A 193 -1.35 4.74 -19.01
CA GLY A 193 -2.50 5.50 -18.52
C GLY A 193 -3.55 5.69 -19.60
N THR A 194 -3.11 6.17 -20.78
CA THR A 194 -3.97 6.32 -21.96
C THR A 194 -4.60 5.00 -22.40
N VAL A 195 -3.87 3.89 -22.35
CA VAL A 195 -4.40 2.55 -22.66
C VAL A 195 -5.58 2.20 -21.75
N TYR A 196 -5.43 2.41 -20.43
CA TYR A 196 -6.50 2.15 -19.47
C TYR A 196 -7.68 3.12 -19.60
N ASP A 197 -7.46 4.37 -19.99
CA ASP A 197 -8.53 5.33 -20.23
C ASP A 197 -9.41 4.96 -21.43
N PHE A 198 -8.83 4.31 -22.45
CA PHE A 198 -9.56 3.80 -23.60
C PHE A 198 -10.12 2.39 -23.40
N LEU A 199 -9.82 1.74 -22.27
CA LEU A 199 -10.20 0.35 -22.02
C LEU A 199 -11.72 0.17 -22.01
N ASP A 200 -12.46 1.13 -21.47
CA ASP A 200 -13.93 1.10 -21.41
C ASP A 200 -14.60 1.13 -22.79
N TYR A 201 -13.97 1.75 -23.79
CA TYR A 201 -14.51 1.84 -25.15
C TYR A 201 -14.29 0.59 -25.98
N ILE A 202 -13.20 -0.12 -25.70
CA ILE A 202 -12.77 -1.28 -26.48
C ILE A 202 -13.28 -2.57 -25.84
N GLN A 203 -13.49 -2.58 -24.51
CA GLN A 203 -14.17 -3.65 -23.79
C GLN A 203 -15.52 -3.18 -23.23
N PRO A 204 -16.55 -3.08 -24.09
CA PRO A 204 -17.91 -2.80 -23.63
C PRO A 204 -18.43 -3.95 -22.75
N ASP A 205 -19.45 -3.65 -21.95
CA ASP A 205 -20.14 -4.68 -21.17
C ASP A 205 -20.74 -5.74 -22.10
N PRO A 206 -20.50 -7.03 -21.85
CA PRO A 206 -21.05 -8.08 -22.69
C PRO A 206 -22.58 -8.12 -22.59
N ASP A 207 -23.24 -8.45 -23.70
CA ASP A 207 -24.71 -8.43 -23.77
C ASP A 207 -25.39 -9.39 -22.78
N TYR A 208 -24.72 -10.50 -22.45
CA TYR A 208 -25.20 -11.49 -21.49
C TYR A 208 -25.12 -11.03 -20.03
N LEU A 209 -24.46 -9.91 -19.74
CA LEU A 209 -24.33 -9.39 -18.38
C LEU A 209 -25.64 -8.75 -17.91
N GLU A 210 -26.14 -9.19 -16.75
CA GLU A 210 -27.35 -8.63 -16.15
C GLU A 210 -27.22 -7.11 -15.97
N ILE A 211 -28.32 -6.37 -16.20
CA ILE A 211 -28.36 -4.89 -16.14
C ILE A 211 -27.80 -4.35 -14.82
N LYS A 212 -28.02 -5.05 -13.70
CA LYS A 212 -27.54 -4.64 -12.36
C LYS A 212 -26.02 -4.78 -12.18
N LEU A 213 -25.35 -5.56 -13.02
CA LEU A 213 -23.91 -5.81 -13.01
C LEU A 213 -23.17 -5.01 -14.08
N ARG A 214 -23.90 -4.43 -15.03
CA ARG A 214 -23.34 -3.52 -16.02
C ARG A 214 -22.79 -2.27 -15.32
N ARG A 215 -21.69 -1.75 -15.84
CA ARG A 215 -21.02 -0.54 -15.31
C ARG A 215 -21.86 0.72 -15.49
N GLY A 216 -22.98 0.62 -16.23
CA GLY A 216 -24.02 1.64 -16.27
C GLY A 216 -23.48 2.95 -16.87
N THR A 217 -23.83 4.08 -16.24
CA THR A 217 -23.46 5.43 -16.69
C THR A 217 -22.21 5.99 -16.00
N TYR A 218 -21.59 5.27 -15.07
CA TYR A 218 -20.42 5.76 -14.35
C TYR A 218 -19.14 5.13 -14.92
N ILE A 219 -18.30 5.96 -15.52
CA ILE A 219 -17.00 5.56 -16.05
C ILE A 219 -15.93 5.99 -15.04
N ILE A 220 -15.09 5.06 -14.61
CA ILE A 220 -13.96 5.38 -13.73
C ILE A 220 -12.70 5.63 -14.57
N ASN A 221 -11.85 6.56 -14.13
CA ASN A 221 -10.52 6.68 -14.72
C ASN A 221 -9.64 5.54 -14.18
N THR A 222 -9.67 4.39 -14.85
CA THR A 222 -8.93 3.18 -14.46
C THR A 222 -7.43 3.43 -14.41
N GLY A 223 -6.89 4.19 -15.36
CA GLY A 223 -5.46 4.47 -15.46
C GLY A 223 -4.94 5.26 -14.26
N LEU A 224 -5.62 6.37 -13.93
CA LEU A 224 -5.30 7.22 -12.78
C LEU A 224 -5.43 6.44 -11.47
N LEU A 225 -6.49 5.66 -11.31
CA LEU A 225 -6.69 4.85 -10.11
C LEU A 225 -5.56 3.83 -9.94
N LEU A 226 -5.19 3.08 -10.97
CA LEU A 226 -4.08 2.14 -10.88
C LEU A 226 -2.73 2.83 -10.60
N GLN A 227 -2.50 4.02 -11.17
CA GLN A 227 -1.30 4.82 -10.87
C GLN A 227 -1.28 5.31 -9.42
N LEU A 228 -2.42 5.76 -8.89
CA LEU A 228 -2.56 6.13 -7.48
C LEU A 228 -2.33 4.93 -6.56
N ALA A 229 -2.82 3.74 -6.93
CA ALA A 229 -2.57 2.51 -6.19
C ALA A 229 -1.08 2.15 -6.17
N ILE A 230 -0.37 2.28 -7.30
CA ILE A 230 1.09 2.05 -7.37
C ILE A 230 1.83 3.08 -6.51
N PHE A 231 1.51 4.36 -6.66
CA PHE A 231 2.18 5.43 -5.92
C PHE A 231 2.00 5.26 -4.40
N SER A 232 0.77 5.01 -3.96
CA SER A 232 0.46 4.78 -2.55
C SER A 232 1.10 3.51 -1.99
N SER A 233 1.23 2.43 -2.77
CA SER A 233 1.92 1.22 -2.29
C SER A 233 3.43 1.46 -2.08
N TRP A 234 4.08 2.17 -3.02
CA TRP A 234 5.50 2.51 -2.88
C TRP A 234 5.76 3.50 -1.74
N LEU A 235 4.87 4.47 -1.51
CA LEU A 235 4.95 5.33 -0.32
C LEU A 235 4.84 4.52 0.98
N SER A 236 3.94 3.53 1.02
CA SER A 236 3.83 2.62 2.17
C SER A 236 5.12 1.82 2.38
N VAL A 237 5.74 1.30 1.32
CA VAL A 237 7.05 0.60 1.39
C VAL A 237 8.12 1.51 2.00
N LEU A 238 8.26 2.73 1.49
CA LEU A 238 9.26 3.69 1.99
C LEU A 238 9.04 3.99 3.47
N ALA A 239 7.78 4.21 3.88
CA ALA A 239 7.45 4.44 5.28
C ALA A 239 7.81 3.24 6.16
N TRP A 240 7.50 2.01 5.75
CA TRP A 240 7.82 0.79 6.50
C TRP A 240 9.33 0.53 6.62
N VAL A 241 10.10 0.83 5.57
CA VAL A 241 11.57 0.77 5.61
C VAL A 241 12.12 1.77 6.64
N VAL A 242 11.65 3.02 6.63
CA VAL A 242 12.08 4.04 7.59
C VAL A 242 11.69 3.63 9.03
N ILE A 243 10.48 3.10 9.23
CA ILE A 243 10.03 2.56 10.52
C ILE A 243 10.95 1.45 11.01
N ALA A 244 11.33 0.50 10.13
CA ALA A 244 12.25 -0.58 10.49
C ALA A 244 13.60 -0.03 10.93
N VAL A 245 14.18 0.92 10.18
CA VAL A 245 15.44 1.57 10.53
C VAL A 245 15.36 2.28 11.88
N LEU A 246 14.30 3.04 12.13
CA LEU A 246 14.12 3.74 13.40
C LEU A 246 13.96 2.77 14.58
N ASN A 247 13.18 1.70 14.42
CA ASN A 247 13.03 0.67 15.45
C ASN A 247 14.35 -0.07 15.73
N ALA A 248 15.15 -0.34 14.69
CA ALA A 248 16.49 -0.90 14.85
C ALA A 248 17.40 0.05 15.66
N ILE A 249 17.46 1.32 15.27
CA ILE A 249 18.29 2.32 15.98
C ILE A 249 17.88 2.38 17.45
N VAL A 250 16.58 2.48 17.76
CA VAL A 250 16.13 2.54 19.16
C VAL A 250 16.39 1.24 19.91
N GLY A 251 16.16 0.09 19.28
CA GLY A 251 16.34 -1.23 19.90
C GLY A 251 17.80 -1.57 20.22
N PHE A 252 18.73 -1.25 19.32
CA PHE A 252 20.16 -1.54 19.49
C PHE A 252 20.90 -0.50 20.34
N THR A 253 20.39 0.74 20.45
CA THR A 253 21.01 1.80 21.27
C THR A 253 20.48 1.89 22.71
N SER A 254 19.40 1.16 23.04
CA SER A 254 18.77 1.17 24.38
C SER A 254 19.41 0.18 25.36
#